data_AF-A0AA48KZ80-F1
#
_entry.id   AF-A0AA48KZ80-F1
#
_cell.length_a   1.000
_cell.length_b   1.000
_cell.length_c   1.000
_cell.angle_alpha   90.00
_cell.angle_beta   90.00
_cell.angle_gamma   90.00
#
_symmetry.space_group_name_H-M   'P 1'
#
loop_
_entity.id
_entity.type
_entity.pdbx_description
1 polymer ?
#
loop_
_entity_poly.entity_id
_entity_poly.type
_entity_poly.pdbx_seq_one_letter_code
_entity_poly.pdbx_strand_id
1 'polypeptide(L)'
;MKDMYGDRLNENGEIINFKSEEEIYIWCREKELDSNKIKIEYSVPGPESEIEVFPGATENGKFSIEKNYERMKKVLTKKIDDLLEKNNDNRITIIIKGHSRGGCAASRVLNEIARKYKDEENVRINTTIFDPVPGPFHSGEDVEIAIDGKVNKSAVVYCVDPVKGFFNLLFEPQLIRNIKIIIITEIDHTMGFYETEKINVNGNIKIVKKGYQFGRKRYSQGRLFELPTGIYFSEKNMKLIKITDINFKNIFLKLDKNKNATQKRLSFFKDIIIQRLFSQQIDTLSKNILNKKDCIDELCRYFTSSENFCNFIRTIKAELNKQKSK
;
A
#
# COMPACT_ATOMS: atom_id res chain seq x y z
N MET A 1 17.52 -15.91 -12.87
CA MET A 1 16.95 -14.56 -12.69
C MET A 1 15.83 -14.21 -13.69
N LYS A 2 15.86 -14.68 -14.95
CA LYS A 2 14.76 -14.48 -15.92
C LYS A 2 13.38 -14.95 -15.44
N ASP A 3 13.26 -16.10 -14.77
CA ASP A 3 11.94 -16.63 -14.33
C ASP A 3 11.26 -15.86 -13.18
N MET A 4 11.97 -14.93 -12.53
CA MET A 4 11.44 -14.20 -11.37
C MET A 4 10.69 -12.92 -11.74
N TYR A 5 10.99 -12.36 -12.90
CA TYR A 5 10.44 -11.12 -13.42
C TYR A 5 9.63 -11.48 -14.66
N GLY A 6 8.36 -11.09 -14.72
CA GLY A 6 7.52 -11.36 -15.91
C GLY A 6 8.06 -10.66 -17.16
N ASP A 7 7.27 -10.69 -18.23
CA ASP A 7 7.61 -9.95 -19.45
C ASP A 7 7.78 -8.46 -19.13
N ARG A 8 8.82 -7.88 -19.73
CA ARG A 8 9.08 -6.44 -19.62
C ARG A 8 8.40 -5.75 -20.78
N LEU A 9 7.69 -4.67 -20.48
CA LEU A 9 6.92 -3.93 -21.48
C LEU A 9 7.52 -2.55 -21.73
N ASN A 10 7.63 -2.15 -23.00
CA ASN A 10 7.95 -0.76 -23.36
C ASN A 10 6.75 0.17 -23.11
N GLU A 11 6.89 1.45 -23.48
CA GLU A 11 5.82 2.46 -23.34
C GLU A 11 4.57 2.23 -24.20
N ASN A 12 4.66 1.30 -25.16
CA ASN A 12 3.56 0.86 -26.00
C ASN A 12 2.92 -0.44 -25.51
N GLY A 13 3.46 -1.04 -24.43
CA GLY A 13 2.97 -2.31 -23.89
C GLY A 13 3.49 -3.54 -24.63
N GLU A 14 4.57 -3.42 -25.40
CA GLU A 14 5.15 -4.50 -26.19
C GLU A 14 6.26 -5.22 -25.41
N ILE A 15 6.35 -6.54 -25.56
CA ILE A 15 7.39 -7.36 -24.91
C ILE A 15 8.76 -6.99 -25.48
N ILE A 16 9.68 -6.55 -24.64
CA ILE A 16 11.06 -6.21 -25.04
C ILE A 16 12.07 -7.27 -24.57
N ASN A 17 12.88 -7.76 -25.51
CA ASN A 17 14.08 -8.56 -25.23
C ASN A 17 15.26 -7.62 -25.01
N PHE A 18 15.97 -7.75 -23.88
CA PHE A 18 17.14 -6.93 -23.52
C PHE A 18 18.15 -6.79 -24.66
N LYS A 19 18.28 -5.57 -25.22
CA LYS A 19 19.44 -5.15 -26.01
C LYS A 19 19.91 -3.70 -25.77
N SER A 20 19.18 -2.87 -25.01
CA SER A 20 19.64 -1.53 -24.66
C SER A 20 19.33 -1.18 -23.20
N GLU A 21 20.26 -0.46 -22.57
CA GLU A 21 20.21 -0.04 -21.16
C GLU A 21 19.18 1.08 -20.89
N GLU A 22 18.40 1.49 -21.89
CA GLU A 22 17.70 2.79 -21.86
C GLU A 22 16.16 2.76 -21.73
N GLU A 23 15.50 1.60 -21.79
CA GLU A 23 14.03 1.49 -21.79
C GLU A 23 13.46 0.76 -20.56
N ILE A 24 12.41 1.32 -19.95
CA ILE A 24 12.05 1.15 -18.54
C ILE A 24 11.19 -0.09 -18.23
N TYR A 25 11.30 -0.51 -16.96
CA TYR A 25 11.01 -1.73 -16.24
C TYR A 25 9.58 -1.87 -15.66
N ILE A 26 8.51 -1.65 -16.42
CA ILE A 26 7.20 -2.15 -15.95
C ILE A 26 7.20 -3.67 -16.11
N TRP A 27 6.96 -4.38 -15.00
CA TRP A 27 6.84 -5.84 -15.01
C TRP A 27 5.39 -6.22 -15.11
N CYS A 28 5.01 -6.70 -16.29
CA CYS A 28 3.72 -7.33 -16.51
C CYS A 28 3.89 -8.83 -16.49
N ARG A 29 3.00 -9.52 -15.78
CA ARG A 29 2.86 -10.96 -15.90
C ARG A 29 1.41 -11.28 -16.15
N GLU A 30 1.15 -11.84 -17.32
CA GLU A 30 -0.13 -12.42 -17.66
C GLU A 30 -0.09 -13.92 -17.41
N LYS A 31 -1.18 -14.45 -16.88
CA LYS A 31 -1.37 -15.89 -16.72
C LYS A 31 -2.83 -16.22 -16.95
N GLU A 32 -3.08 -16.98 -18.00
CA GLU A 32 -4.34 -17.70 -18.18
C GLU A 32 -4.43 -18.81 -17.12
N LEU A 33 -5.50 -18.81 -16.34
CA LEU A 33 -5.76 -19.80 -15.29
C LEU A 33 -6.70 -20.90 -15.79
N ASP A 34 -7.66 -20.52 -16.61
CA ASP A 34 -8.54 -21.37 -17.44
C ASP A 34 -9.11 -20.50 -18.58
N SER A 35 -9.92 -21.09 -19.46
CA SER A 35 -10.38 -20.46 -20.72
C SER A 35 -11.02 -19.08 -20.56
N ASN A 36 -11.58 -18.78 -19.37
CA ASN A 36 -12.27 -17.53 -19.09
C ASN A 36 -11.70 -16.83 -17.85
N LYS A 37 -10.55 -17.25 -17.31
CA LYS A 37 -9.93 -16.61 -16.13
C LYS A 37 -8.53 -16.15 -16.45
N ILE A 38 -8.36 -14.84 -16.45
CA ILE A 38 -7.10 -14.20 -16.81
C ILE A 38 -6.59 -13.45 -15.59
N LYS A 39 -5.34 -13.72 -15.22
CA LYS A 39 -4.65 -13.00 -14.16
C LYS A 39 -3.60 -12.09 -14.77
N ILE A 40 -3.66 -10.82 -14.39
CA ILE A 40 -2.75 -9.79 -14.83
C ILE A 40 -2.05 -9.22 -13.58
N GLU A 41 -0.73 -9.31 -13.51
CA GLU A 41 0.08 -8.68 -12.46
C GLU A 41 0.96 -7.57 -13.04
N TYR A 42 0.82 -6.36 -12.54
CA TYR A 42 1.70 -5.23 -12.88
C TYR A 42 2.49 -4.81 -11.66
N SER A 43 3.81 -4.66 -11.83
CA SER A 43 4.70 -4.19 -10.77
C SER A 43 5.56 -3.05 -11.26
N VAL A 44 5.61 -1.97 -10.48
CA VAL A 44 6.51 -0.83 -10.71
C VAL A 44 7.62 -0.86 -9.68
N PRO A 45 8.88 -1.02 -10.09
CA PRO A 45 10.01 -0.85 -9.19
C PRO A 45 10.14 0.61 -8.77
N GLY A 46 10.76 0.85 -7.61
CA GLY A 46 11.32 2.18 -7.32
C GLY A 46 12.46 2.50 -8.29
N PRO A 47 12.91 3.77 -8.37
CA PRO A 47 14.11 4.10 -9.14
C PRO A 47 15.30 3.27 -8.65
N GLU A 48 15.92 2.51 -9.55
CA GLU A 48 17.31 2.06 -9.38
C GLU A 48 18.17 3.24 -9.82
N SER A 49 18.85 3.91 -8.90
CA SER A 49 19.71 5.04 -9.24
C SER A 49 21.18 4.69 -9.01
N GLU A 50 21.97 4.71 -10.08
CA GLU A 50 23.43 4.64 -10.06
C GLU A 50 24.12 6.02 -10.05
N ILE A 51 23.40 7.15 -9.85
CA ILE A 51 24.02 8.48 -9.89
C ILE A 51 23.92 9.22 -8.55
N GLU A 52 25.09 9.68 -8.12
CA GLU A 52 25.46 10.28 -6.85
C GLU A 52 24.82 11.66 -6.63
N VAL A 53 24.73 12.02 -5.35
CA VAL A 53 24.32 13.31 -4.75
C VAL A 53 22.83 13.47 -4.39
N PHE A 54 21.83 13.21 -5.26
CA PHE A 54 20.39 13.29 -4.88
C PHE A 54 19.44 12.37 -5.69
N PRO A 55 19.68 11.06 -5.73
CA PRO A 55 18.76 10.15 -6.39
C PRO A 55 17.37 10.20 -5.75
N GLY A 56 16.33 10.48 -6.55
CA GLY A 56 14.95 10.47 -6.07
C GLY A 56 14.45 11.78 -5.44
N ALA A 57 15.17 12.91 -5.60
CA ALA A 57 14.67 14.23 -5.16
C ALA A 57 13.93 15.01 -6.27
N THR A 58 14.23 14.74 -7.55
CA THR A 58 13.64 15.45 -8.69
C THR A 58 12.63 14.58 -9.45
N GLU A 59 11.55 15.18 -9.92
CA GLU A 59 10.45 14.53 -10.68
C GLU A 59 10.74 14.53 -12.20
N ASN A 60 11.89 15.04 -12.65
CA ASN A 60 12.21 15.14 -14.07
C ASN A 60 12.75 13.81 -14.66
N GLY A 61 13.02 12.82 -13.82
CA GLY A 61 13.63 11.56 -14.19
C GLY A 61 12.73 10.66 -15.04
N LYS A 62 13.32 9.61 -15.61
CA LYS A 62 12.63 8.51 -16.28
C LYS A 62 11.68 7.73 -15.34
N PHE A 63 12.00 7.74 -14.03
CA PHE A 63 11.26 7.06 -12.95
C PHE A 63 10.37 8.00 -12.13
N SER A 64 9.89 9.08 -12.76
CA SER A 64 8.95 9.98 -12.13
C SER A 64 7.64 9.28 -11.81
N ILE A 65 6.92 9.74 -10.78
CA ILE A 65 5.59 9.25 -10.43
C ILE A 65 4.66 9.41 -11.64
N GLU A 66 4.68 10.59 -12.26
CA GLU A 66 3.79 10.93 -13.39
C GLU A 66 4.01 10.03 -14.61
N LYS A 67 5.26 9.83 -15.02
CA LYS A 67 5.57 8.96 -16.18
C LYS A 67 5.20 7.51 -15.93
N ASN A 68 5.44 7.01 -14.71
CA ASN A 68 5.04 5.67 -14.32
C ASN A 68 3.51 5.52 -14.30
N TYR A 69 2.80 6.52 -13.77
CA TYR A 69 1.34 6.58 -13.77
C TYR A 69 0.77 6.53 -15.19
N GLU A 70 1.17 7.45 -16.07
CA GLU A 70 0.66 7.53 -17.44
C GLU A 70 0.92 6.24 -18.23
N ARG A 71 2.14 5.70 -18.13
CA ARG A 71 2.50 4.46 -18.83
C ARG A 71 1.67 3.27 -18.35
N MET A 72 1.60 3.07 -17.04
CA MET A 72 0.81 1.96 -16.48
C MET A 72 -0.67 2.10 -16.82
N LYS A 73 -1.24 3.30 -16.69
CA LYS A 73 -2.63 3.58 -17.01
C LYS A 73 -2.92 3.17 -18.45
N LYS A 74 -2.11 3.64 -19.41
CA LYS A 74 -2.25 3.30 -20.84
C LYS A 74 -2.21 1.80 -21.07
N VAL A 75 -1.18 1.13 -20.56
CA VAL A 75 -0.95 -0.31 -20.82
C VAL A 75 -2.03 -1.18 -20.16
N LEU A 76 -2.37 -0.94 -18.90
CA LEU A 76 -3.41 -1.69 -18.19
C LEU A 76 -4.78 -1.48 -18.83
N THR A 77 -5.13 -0.23 -19.15
CA THR A 77 -6.42 0.10 -19.76
C THR A 77 -6.60 -0.62 -21.08
N LYS A 78 -5.63 -0.47 -21.99
CA LYS A 78 -5.65 -1.16 -23.30
C LYS A 78 -5.80 -2.67 -23.11
N LYS A 79 -5.02 -3.26 -22.19
CA LYS A 79 -5.04 -4.70 -21.97
C LYS A 79 -6.38 -5.21 -21.44
N ILE A 80 -7.02 -4.48 -20.53
CA ILE A 80 -8.33 -4.86 -20.00
C ILE A 80 -9.39 -4.73 -21.09
N ASP A 81 -9.38 -3.61 -21.82
CA ASP A 81 -10.30 -3.35 -22.92
C ASP A 81 -10.19 -4.46 -24.00
N ASP A 82 -8.97 -4.78 -24.46
CA ASP A 82 -8.71 -5.86 -25.42
C ASP A 82 -9.24 -7.23 -24.96
N LEU A 83 -9.18 -7.52 -23.65
CA LEU A 83 -9.64 -8.79 -23.09
C LEU A 83 -11.16 -8.86 -22.97
N LEU A 84 -11.81 -7.74 -22.63
CA LEU A 84 -13.26 -7.64 -22.58
C LEU A 84 -13.84 -7.75 -24.01
N GLU A 85 -13.29 -7.01 -24.97
CA GLU A 85 -13.74 -7.05 -26.37
C GLU A 85 -13.63 -8.45 -27.01
N LYS A 86 -12.58 -9.20 -26.68
CA LYS A 86 -12.41 -10.58 -27.19
C LYS A 86 -13.43 -11.55 -26.62
N ASN A 87 -13.79 -11.41 -25.34
CA ASN A 87 -14.79 -12.24 -24.69
C ASN A 87 -15.31 -11.56 -23.42
N ASN A 88 -16.55 -11.06 -23.47
CA ASN A 88 -17.20 -10.39 -22.34
C ASN A 88 -17.38 -11.30 -21.11
N ASP A 89 -17.31 -12.63 -21.25
CA ASP A 89 -17.38 -13.58 -20.14
C ASP A 89 -16.05 -13.74 -19.39
N ASN A 90 -14.98 -13.07 -19.85
CA ASN A 90 -13.66 -13.13 -19.22
C ASN A 90 -13.69 -12.58 -17.79
N ARG A 91 -13.34 -13.42 -16.83
CA ARG A 91 -13.09 -13.03 -15.44
C ARG A 91 -11.64 -12.58 -15.29
N ILE A 92 -11.45 -11.28 -15.25
CA ILE A 92 -10.13 -10.65 -15.22
C ILE A 92 -9.76 -10.34 -13.77
N THR A 93 -8.63 -10.86 -13.30
CA THR A 93 -8.06 -10.50 -11.99
C THR A 93 -6.79 -9.69 -12.19
N ILE A 94 -6.84 -8.43 -11.78
CA ILE A 94 -5.74 -7.49 -11.85
C ILE A 94 -5.07 -7.40 -10.47
N ILE A 95 -3.74 -7.44 -10.44
CA ILE A 95 -2.94 -7.16 -9.26
C ILE A 95 -1.96 -6.05 -9.59
N ILE A 96 -2.19 -4.88 -9.01
CA ILE A 96 -1.32 -3.72 -9.13
C ILE A 96 -0.33 -3.73 -7.95
N LYS A 97 0.96 -3.54 -8.23
CA LYS A 97 2.02 -3.49 -7.23
C LYS A 97 2.94 -2.31 -7.52
N GLY A 98 3.43 -1.66 -6.47
CA GLY A 98 4.36 -0.55 -6.61
C GLY A 98 5.17 -0.32 -5.34
N HIS A 99 6.45 0.00 -5.48
CA HIS A 99 7.37 0.24 -4.37
C HIS A 99 7.96 1.65 -4.45
N SER A 100 8.14 2.34 -3.33
CA SER A 100 8.72 3.69 -3.30
C SER A 100 7.91 4.66 -4.18
N ARG A 101 8.54 5.43 -5.06
CA ARG A 101 7.84 6.26 -6.07
C ARG A 101 6.91 5.46 -6.98
N GLY A 102 7.30 4.24 -7.34
CA GLY A 102 6.44 3.30 -8.07
C GLY A 102 5.18 2.92 -7.28
N GLY A 103 5.25 2.97 -5.94
CA GLY A 103 4.11 2.81 -5.04
C GLY A 103 3.12 3.97 -5.15
N CYS A 104 3.62 5.21 -5.25
CA CYS A 104 2.78 6.39 -5.48
C CYS A 104 2.13 6.37 -6.87
N ALA A 105 2.85 5.95 -7.91
CA ALA A 105 2.27 5.78 -9.24
C ALA A 105 1.20 4.67 -9.23
N ALA A 106 1.48 3.54 -8.58
CA ALA A 106 0.57 2.42 -8.46
C ALA A 106 -0.73 2.77 -7.71
N SER A 107 -0.70 3.65 -6.71
CA SER A 107 -1.91 4.11 -6.00
C SER A 107 -2.80 4.97 -6.91
N ARG A 108 -2.21 5.86 -7.72
CA ARG A 108 -2.94 6.66 -8.73
C ARG A 108 -3.57 5.78 -9.81
N VAL A 109 -2.80 4.83 -10.35
CA VAL A 109 -3.30 3.85 -11.34
C VAL A 109 -4.41 3.00 -10.76
N LEU A 110 -4.28 2.53 -9.52
CA LEU A 110 -5.32 1.77 -8.86
C LEU A 110 -6.65 2.53 -8.83
N ASN A 111 -6.62 3.81 -8.46
CA ASN A 111 -7.80 4.65 -8.37
C ASN A 111 -8.46 4.82 -9.76
N GLU A 112 -7.65 5.09 -10.79
CA GLU A 112 -8.11 5.24 -12.16
C GLU A 112 -8.78 3.97 -12.71
N ILE A 113 -8.11 2.82 -12.58
CA ILE A 113 -8.62 1.53 -13.04
C ILE A 113 -9.87 1.13 -12.24
N ALA A 114 -9.89 1.38 -10.92
CA ALA A 114 -11.04 1.08 -10.07
C ALA A 114 -12.28 1.95 -10.35
N ARG A 115 -12.08 3.17 -10.85
CA ARG A 115 -13.16 4.06 -11.30
C ARG A 115 -13.65 3.68 -12.70
N LYS A 116 -12.75 3.45 -13.65
CA LYS A 116 -13.10 3.11 -15.04
C LYS A 116 -13.89 1.80 -15.13
N TYR A 117 -13.48 0.76 -14.40
CA TYR A 117 -14.10 -0.58 -14.46
C TYR A 117 -15.00 -0.87 -13.25
N LYS A 118 -15.60 0.16 -12.63
CA LYS A 118 -16.44 -0.01 -11.44
C LYS A 118 -17.69 -0.86 -11.72
N ASP A 119 -18.26 -0.74 -12.92
CA ASP A 119 -19.51 -1.41 -13.31
C ASP A 119 -19.25 -2.81 -13.92
N GLU A 120 -17.98 -3.15 -14.19
CA GLU A 120 -17.58 -4.46 -14.70
C GLU A 120 -17.52 -5.50 -13.57
N GLU A 121 -18.49 -6.41 -13.51
CA GLU A 121 -18.53 -7.46 -12.47
C GLU A 121 -17.48 -8.55 -12.63
N ASN A 122 -17.06 -8.78 -13.87
CA ASN A 122 -16.05 -9.76 -14.25
C ASN A 122 -14.61 -9.25 -14.00
N VAL A 123 -14.40 -7.94 -13.78
CA VAL A 123 -13.10 -7.35 -13.43
C VAL A 123 -12.93 -7.27 -11.91
N ARG A 124 -11.84 -7.88 -11.42
CA ARG A 124 -11.45 -7.90 -10.01
C ARG A 124 -10.09 -7.24 -9.82
N ILE A 125 -10.06 -6.14 -9.07
CA ILE A 125 -8.86 -5.33 -8.86
C ILE A 125 -8.32 -5.57 -7.46
N ASN A 126 -7.06 -5.99 -7.37
CA ASN A 126 -6.34 -6.13 -6.12
C ASN A 126 -5.05 -5.31 -6.15
N THR A 127 -4.54 -4.92 -4.98
CA THR A 127 -3.28 -4.19 -4.90
C THR A 127 -2.42 -4.60 -3.71
N THR A 128 -1.10 -4.52 -3.88
CA THR A 128 -0.20 -4.34 -2.74
C THR A 128 0.79 -3.24 -3.06
N ILE A 129 0.78 -2.18 -2.26
CA ILE A 129 1.67 -1.03 -2.40
C ILE A 129 2.68 -1.09 -1.26
N PHE A 130 3.97 -0.99 -1.56
CA PHE A 130 5.03 -1.13 -0.59
C PHE A 130 5.76 0.19 -0.41
N ASP A 131 5.77 0.70 0.81
CA ASP A 131 6.36 1.95 1.26
C ASP A 131 6.32 3.05 0.20
N PRO A 132 5.11 3.53 -0.19
CA PRO A 132 4.96 4.53 -1.22
C PRO A 132 5.54 5.85 -0.69
N VAL A 133 6.57 6.37 -1.37
CA VAL A 133 7.28 7.58 -0.97
C VAL A 133 7.47 8.45 -2.20
N PRO A 134 6.84 9.64 -2.27
CA PRO A 134 6.93 10.50 -3.45
C PRO A 134 8.31 11.17 -3.58
N GLY A 135 8.91 11.55 -2.45
CA GLY A 135 10.09 12.40 -2.39
C GLY A 135 9.74 13.83 -1.96
N PRO A 136 10.76 14.69 -1.78
CA PRO A 136 10.55 16.07 -1.37
C PRO A 136 9.75 16.88 -2.41
N PHE A 137 9.07 17.92 -1.94
CA PHE A 137 8.37 18.93 -2.77
C PHE A 137 7.17 18.44 -3.58
N HIS A 138 6.73 17.20 -3.40
CA HIS A 138 5.46 16.73 -3.94
C HIS A 138 4.27 17.26 -3.14
N SER A 139 3.10 17.31 -3.77
CA SER A 139 1.84 17.78 -3.18
C SER A 139 0.64 17.04 -3.77
N GLY A 140 -0.55 17.30 -3.26
CA GLY A 140 -1.79 16.70 -3.76
C GLY A 140 -1.80 15.17 -3.65
N GLU A 141 -2.23 14.50 -4.72
CA GLU A 141 -2.37 13.03 -4.75
C GLU A 141 -1.06 12.28 -4.53
N ASP A 142 0.09 12.89 -4.80
CA ASP A 142 1.39 12.25 -4.56
C ASP A 142 1.71 12.10 -3.06
N VAL A 143 1.16 12.97 -2.22
CA VAL A 143 1.35 12.96 -0.75
C VAL A 143 0.19 12.28 -0.03
N GLU A 144 -1.04 12.47 -0.50
CA GLU A 144 -2.22 11.85 0.09
C GLU A 144 -3.25 11.52 -0.98
N ILE A 145 -3.69 10.26 -1.01
CA ILE A 145 -4.69 9.78 -1.96
C ILE A 145 -5.75 8.93 -1.25
N ALA A 146 -7.01 9.15 -1.61
CA ALA A 146 -8.10 8.26 -1.23
C ALA A 146 -8.36 7.28 -2.37
N ILE A 147 -8.38 5.98 -2.04
CA ILE A 147 -8.78 4.95 -3.00
C ILE A 147 -10.30 4.98 -3.11
N ASP A 148 -10.77 5.41 -4.28
CA ASP A 148 -12.17 5.48 -4.65
C ASP A 148 -12.46 4.43 -5.73
N GLY A 149 -13.69 3.93 -5.76
CA GLY A 149 -14.11 2.91 -6.74
C GLY A 149 -13.96 1.46 -6.26
N LYS A 150 -14.12 0.53 -7.20
CA LYS A 150 -14.30 -0.90 -6.90
C LYS A 150 -12.96 -1.62 -6.76
N VAL A 151 -12.42 -1.64 -5.54
CA VAL A 151 -11.21 -2.44 -5.21
C VAL A 151 -11.57 -3.64 -4.36
N ASN A 152 -11.29 -4.85 -4.86
CA ASN A 152 -11.64 -6.11 -4.18
C ASN A 152 -10.79 -6.35 -2.94
N LYS A 153 -9.46 -6.25 -3.06
CA LYS A 153 -8.54 -6.43 -1.92
C LYS A 153 -7.36 -5.48 -2.06
N SER A 154 -6.96 -4.84 -0.96
CA SER A 154 -5.92 -3.84 -1.00
C SER A 154 -5.07 -3.86 0.25
N ALA A 155 -3.76 -3.80 0.06
CA ALA A 155 -2.79 -3.68 1.13
C ALA A 155 -1.79 -2.56 0.85
N VAL A 156 -1.43 -1.83 1.90
CA VAL A 156 -0.28 -0.93 1.90
C VAL A 156 0.68 -1.36 3.01
N VAL A 157 1.97 -1.35 2.70
CA VAL A 157 3.04 -1.51 3.68
C VAL A 157 3.72 -0.16 3.85
N TYR A 158 4.02 0.22 5.08
CA TYR A 158 4.78 1.41 5.42
C TYR A 158 5.99 1.00 6.25
N CYS A 159 7.18 1.44 5.85
CA CYS A 159 8.41 1.17 6.57
C CYS A 159 8.62 2.24 7.64
N VAL A 160 8.91 1.82 8.87
CA VAL A 160 9.21 2.73 9.97
C VAL A 160 10.60 3.35 9.79
N ASP A 161 11.54 2.55 9.29
CA ASP A 161 12.92 2.97 9.06
C ASP A 161 13.05 3.50 7.61
N PRO A 162 13.17 4.82 7.42
CA PRO A 162 13.45 5.39 6.10
C PRO A 162 14.87 5.02 5.62
N VAL A 163 15.16 5.25 4.34
CA VAL A 163 16.48 4.99 3.73
C VAL A 163 17.61 5.55 4.61
N LYS A 164 18.62 4.76 5.00
CA LYS A 164 19.71 5.27 5.87
C LYS A 164 20.38 6.51 5.24
N GLY A 165 20.34 7.66 5.92
CA GLY A 165 21.04 8.87 5.47
C GLY A 165 20.47 10.19 5.97
N PHE A 166 21.13 11.28 5.59
CA PHE A 166 20.81 12.66 6.00
C PHE A 166 19.42 13.13 5.52
N PHE A 167 18.88 12.54 4.47
CA PHE A 167 17.65 13.00 3.81
C PHE A 167 16.35 12.43 4.41
N ASN A 168 16.42 11.67 5.51
CA ASN A 168 15.25 11.05 6.15
C ASN A 168 14.13 11.99 6.55
N LEU A 169 14.44 13.27 6.76
CA LEU A 169 13.46 14.31 7.10
C LEU A 169 12.58 14.72 5.91
N LEU A 170 12.96 14.37 4.68
CA LEU A 170 12.31 14.82 3.44
C LEU A 170 11.47 13.73 2.76
N PHE A 171 11.64 12.47 3.16
CA PHE A 171 11.01 11.31 2.54
C PHE A 171 9.87 10.77 3.40
N GLU A 172 8.79 11.56 3.48
CA GLU A 172 7.56 11.12 4.12
C GLU A 172 6.78 10.18 3.20
N PRO A 173 6.16 9.11 3.73
CA PRO A 173 5.35 8.20 2.92
C PRO A 173 4.04 8.87 2.46
N GLN A 174 3.54 8.45 1.30
CA GLN A 174 2.21 8.82 0.81
C GLN A 174 1.12 8.21 1.72
N LEU A 175 0.21 9.04 2.21
CA LEU A 175 -0.98 8.56 2.93
C LEU A 175 -2.00 7.97 1.94
N ILE A 176 -2.29 6.69 2.05
CA ILE A 176 -3.30 6.01 1.21
C ILE A 176 -4.53 5.70 2.06
N ARG A 177 -5.59 6.49 1.91
CA ARG A 177 -6.87 6.27 2.60
C ARG A 177 -7.69 5.17 1.93
N ASN A 178 -8.68 4.66 2.66
CA ASN A 178 -9.61 3.61 2.22
C ASN A 178 -8.96 2.26 1.83
N ILE A 179 -7.70 2.05 2.22
CA ILE A 179 -7.02 0.78 2.07
C ILE A 179 -7.53 -0.26 3.10
N LYS A 180 -7.69 -1.52 2.67
CA LYS A 180 -8.27 -2.57 3.53
C LYS A 180 -7.27 -3.05 4.58
N ILE A 181 -6.02 -3.25 4.17
CA ILE A 181 -4.94 -3.78 4.99
C ILE A 181 -3.82 -2.74 5.08
N ILE A 182 -3.41 -2.41 6.29
CA ILE A 182 -2.26 -1.53 6.55
C ILE A 182 -1.23 -2.33 7.33
N ILE A 183 0.02 -2.33 6.89
CA ILE A 183 1.14 -2.95 7.60
C ILE A 183 2.17 -1.88 7.88
N ILE A 184 2.51 -1.66 9.15
CA ILE A 184 3.62 -0.81 9.57
C ILE A 184 4.77 -1.73 9.94
N THR A 185 5.93 -1.61 9.29
CA THR A 185 7.03 -2.59 9.40
C THR A 185 8.33 -1.95 9.87
N GLU A 186 9.06 -2.64 10.76
CA GLU A 186 10.43 -2.25 11.16
C GLU A 186 11.50 -2.56 10.11
N ILE A 187 11.09 -3.17 9.00
CA ILE A 187 11.93 -3.44 7.85
C ILE A 187 12.24 -2.10 7.14
N ASP A 188 13.44 -1.95 6.62
CA ASP A 188 13.86 -0.73 5.93
C ASP A 188 13.16 -0.53 4.57
N HIS A 189 13.21 0.70 4.07
CA HIS A 189 12.66 1.08 2.76
C HIS A 189 13.21 0.25 1.59
N THR A 190 14.45 -0.25 1.69
CA THR A 190 15.12 -0.94 0.57
C THR A 190 14.54 -2.33 0.30
N MET A 191 13.85 -2.91 1.30
CA MET A 191 13.22 -4.21 1.19
C MET A 191 11.91 -4.15 0.38
N GLY A 192 12.02 -4.11 -0.95
CA GLY A 192 10.88 -4.15 -1.88
C GLY A 192 10.27 -5.55 -2.07
N PHE A 193 9.47 -5.74 -3.14
CA PHE A 193 8.75 -7.01 -3.46
C PHE A 193 9.63 -8.18 -3.91
N TYR A 194 10.93 -7.95 -4.07
CA TYR A 194 11.84 -8.84 -4.78
C TYR A 194 12.84 -9.51 -3.86
N GLU A 195 12.69 -9.25 -2.56
CA GLU A 195 13.52 -9.86 -1.53
C GLU A 195 13.40 -11.37 -1.53
N THR A 196 14.54 -12.03 -1.48
CA THR A 196 14.62 -13.49 -1.41
C THR A 196 15.40 -13.95 -0.20
N GLU A 197 15.13 -15.17 0.22
CA GLU A 197 15.91 -15.87 1.22
C GLU A 197 16.23 -17.28 0.75
N LYS A 198 17.32 -17.82 1.27
CA LYS A 198 17.72 -19.20 1.07
C LYS A 198 17.10 -20.05 2.18
N ILE A 199 16.28 -21.03 1.80
CA ILE A 199 15.75 -22.03 2.72
C ILE A 199 16.32 -23.40 2.38
N ASN A 200 16.59 -24.22 3.39
CA ASN A 200 16.97 -25.62 3.21
C ASN A 200 15.71 -26.48 3.20
N VAL A 201 15.47 -27.22 2.10
CA VAL A 201 14.38 -28.16 1.96
C VAL A 201 14.98 -29.54 1.66
N ASN A 202 14.99 -30.41 2.67
CA ASN A 202 15.53 -31.77 2.59
C ASN A 202 16.97 -31.83 2.06
N GLY A 203 17.85 -30.98 2.60
CA GLY A 203 19.25 -30.88 2.18
C GLY A 203 19.50 -29.97 0.97
N ASN A 204 18.45 -29.54 0.26
CA ASN A 204 18.58 -28.69 -0.93
C ASN A 204 18.31 -27.22 -0.61
N ILE A 205 19.24 -26.34 -0.97
CA ILE A 205 19.06 -24.89 -0.85
C ILE A 205 18.11 -24.41 -1.95
N LYS A 206 16.96 -23.87 -1.55
CA LYS A 206 16.00 -23.20 -2.44
C LYS A 206 15.98 -21.70 -2.14
N ILE A 207 15.98 -20.88 -3.19
CA ILE A 207 15.77 -19.43 -3.08
C ILE A 207 14.26 -19.18 -3.17
N VAL A 208 13.68 -18.60 -2.13
CA VAL A 208 12.25 -18.27 -2.08
C VAL A 208 12.05 -16.79 -1.81
N LYS A 209 10.92 -16.23 -2.26
CA LYS A 209 10.57 -14.85 -1.91
C LYS A 209 10.34 -14.73 -0.41
N LYS A 210 10.92 -13.72 0.22
CA LYS A 210 10.63 -13.37 1.61
C LYS A 210 9.12 -13.11 1.76
N GLY A 211 8.59 -13.41 2.94
CA GLY A 211 7.16 -13.33 3.18
C GLY A 211 6.85 -13.02 4.63
N TYR A 212 5.76 -12.31 4.84
CA TYR A 212 5.25 -11.99 6.16
C TYR A 212 4.55 -13.20 6.76
N GLN A 213 4.77 -13.43 8.05
CA GLN A 213 4.15 -14.52 8.79
C GLN A 213 3.01 -13.99 9.65
N PHE A 214 1.81 -14.53 9.48
CA PHE A 214 0.66 -14.26 10.34
C PHE A 214 -0.01 -15.57 10.77
N GLY A 215 0.00 -15.85 12.07
CA GLY A 215 -0.36 -17.16 12.61
C GLY A 215 0.52 -18.27 12.02
N ARG A 216 -0.12 -19.29 11.45
CA ARG A 216 0.55 -20.42 10.78
C ARG A 216 0.73 -20.23 9.27
N LYS A 217 0.31 -19.07 8.72
CA LYS A 217 0.35 -18.79 7.28
C LYS A 217 1.48 -17.82 6.95
N ARG A 218 2.09 -18.02 5.78
CA ARG A 218 3.07 -17.14 5.18
C ARG A 218 2.49 -16.46 3.95
N TYR A 219 2.66 -15.15 3.87
CA TYR A 219 2.14 -14.29 2.82
C TYR A 219 3.32 -13.69 2.06
N SER A 220 3.43 -13.98 0.77
CA SER A 220 4.43 -13.31 -0.09
C SER A 220 4.12 -11.80 -0.15
N GLN A 221 5.15 -10.96 -0.26
CA GLN A 221 4.99 -9.50 -0.33
C GLN A 221 3.97 -9.07 -1.40
N GLY A 222 3.94 -9.71 -2.57
CA GLY A 222 2.96 -9.40 -3.63
C GLY A 222 1.53 -9.92 -3.42
N ARG A 223 1.22 -10.54 -2.26
CA ARG A 223 -0.09 -11.11 -1.91
C ARG A 223 -0.54 -10.70 -0.50
N LEU A 224 -0.03 -9.60 0.03
CA LEU A 224 -0.42 -9.11 1.37
C LEU A 224 -1.89 -8.70 1.43
N PHE A 225 -2.52 -8.40 0.29
CA PHE A 225 -3.96 -8.19 0.17
C PHE A 225 -4.81 -9.42 0.56
N GLU A 226 -4.22 -10.60 0.75
CA GLU A 226 -4.92 -11.80 1.21
C GLU A 226 -4.98 -11.94 2.73
N LEU A 227 -4.32 -11.05 3.47
CA LEU A 227 -4.49 -10.95 4.91
C LEU A 227 -5.94 -10.56 5.24
N PRO A 228 -6.45 -10.92 6.44
CA PRO A 228 -7.69 -10.35 6.93
C PRO A 228 -7.59 -8.82 7.00
N THR A 229 -8.70 -8.13 6.74
CA THR A 229 -8.79 -6.67 6.90
C THR A 229 -8.34 -6.24 8.30
N GLY A 230 -7.54 -5.18 8.36
CA GLY A 230 -7.03 -4.63 9.61
C GLY A 230 -5.75 -3.83 9.44
N ILE A 231 -5.19 -3.44 10.58
CA ILE A 231 -3.86 -2.84 10.66
C ILE A 231 -2.94 -3.78 11.42
N TYR A 232 -1.69 -3.87 10.96
CA TYR A 232 -0.69 -4.79 11.47
C TYR A 232 0.61 -4.06 11.74
N PHE A 233 1.33 -4.52 12.75
CA PHE A 233 2.73 -4.19 12.98
C PHE A 233 3.59 -5.39 12.60
N SER A 234 4.64 -5.18 11.82
CA SER A 234 5.62 -6.21 11.49
C SER A 234 6.93 -5.94 12.21
N GLU A 235 7.41 -6.96 12.90
CA GLU A 235 8.76 -6.98 13.46
C GLU A 235 9.79 -7.20 12.33
N LYS A 236 11.08 -6.95 12.61
CA LYS A 236 12.18 -7.15 11.63
C LYS A 236 12.25 -8.55 11.01
N ASN A 237 11.77 -9.57 11.71
CA ASN A 237 11.68 -10.96 11.23
C ASN A 237 10.43 -11.23 10.36
N MET A 238 9.71 -10.20 9.92
CA MET A 238 8.48 -10.27 9.13
C MET A 238 7.29 -10.93 9.84
N LYS A 239 7.35 -11.10 11.18
CA LYS A 239 6.21 -11.57 11.96
C LYS A 239 5.18 -10.45 12.13
N LEU A 240 3.95 -10.70 11.69
CA LEU A 240 2.83 -9.77 11.79
C LEU A 240 2.10 -9.93 13.12
N ILE A 241 1.85 -8.80 13.76
CA ILE A 241 1.01 -8.64 14.93
C ILE A 241 -0.17 -7.76 14.51
N LYS A 242 -1.40 -8.29 14.58
CA LYS A 242 -2.59 -7.46 14.34
C LYS A 242 -2.72 -6.43 15.46
N ILE A 243 -2.84 -5.16 15.11
CA ILE A 243 -3.01 -4.08 16.08
C ILE A 243 -4.49 -4.03 16.48
N THR A 244 -4.72 -3.92 17.78
CA THR A 244 -6.03 -3.94 18.45
C THR A 244 -6.04 -2.87 19.54
N ASP A 245 -7.22 -2.57 20.07
CA ASP A 245 -7.42 -1.73 21.26
C ASP A 245 -6.65 -2.21 22.50
N ILE A 246 -6.42 -3.52 22.61
CA ILE A 246 -5.67 -4.11 23.73
C ILE A 246 -4.16 -3.85 23.62
N ASN A 247 -3.59 -3.93 22.41
CA ASN A 247 -2.14 -3.97 22.22
C ASN A 247 -1.52 -2.71 21.56
N PHE A 248 -2.30 -1.74 21.09
CA PHE A 248 -1.77 -0.58 20.36
C PHE A 248 -0.78 0.26 21.17
N LYS A 249 -0.97 0.39 22.49
CA LYS A 249 -0.04 1.12 23.37
C LYS A 249 1.35 0.49 23.37
N ASN A 250 1.44 -0.85 23.39
CA ASN A 250 2.70 -1.56 23.30
C ASN A 250 3.35 -1.35 21.93
N ILE A 251 2.55 -1.23 20.86
CA ILE A 251 3.07 -0.89 19.53
C ILE A 251 3.61 0.55 19.52
N PHE A 252 2.94 1.51 20.16
CA PHE A 252 3.44 2.89 20.26
C PHE A 252 4.77 2.95 20.99
N LEU A 253 4.92 2.21 22.10
CA LEU A 253 6.18 2.10 22.81
C LEU A 253 7.30 1.47 21.94
N LYS A 254 6.96 0.52 21.06
CA LYS A 254 7.92 -0.03 20.09
C LYS A 254 8.33 1.01 19.04
N LEU A 255 7.36 1.74 18.49
CA LEU A 255 7.61 2.82 17.53
C LEU A 255 8.48 3.91 18.14
N ASP A 256 8.19 4.35 19.37
CA ASP A 256 8.94 5.40 20.07
C ASP A 256 10.38 5.00 20.41
N LYS A 257 10.66 3.70 20.50
CA LYS A 257 12.02 3.17 20.69
C LYS A 257 12.82 3.09 19.39
N ASN A 258 12.19 3.30 18.23
CA ASN A 258 12.88 3.28 16.95
C ASN A 258 13.67 4.57 16.74
N LYS A 259 14.99 4.49 16.99
CA LYS A 259 15.91 5.64 16.89
C LYS A 259 16.13 6.15 15.45
N ASN A 260 15.76 5.37 14.44
CA ASN A 260 15.97 5.73 13.04
C ASN A 260 14.79 6.51 12.45
N ALA A 261 13.62 6.46 13.10
CA ALA A 261 12.43 7.17 12.65
C ALA A 261 12.43 8.62 13.16
N THR A 262 12.05 9.55 12.29
CA THR A 262 11.84 10.95 12.67
C THR A 262 10.55 11.07 13.50
N GLN A 263 10.46 12.09 14.37
CA GLN A 263 9.24 12.34 15.15
C GLN A 263 8.01 12.55 14.25
N LYS A 264 8.20 13.20 13.09
CA LYS A 264 7.15 13.38 12.09
C LYS A 264 6.65 12.04 11.54
N ARG A 265 7.55 11.14 11.16
CA ARG A 265 7.21 9.80 10.65
C ARG A 265 6.54 8.94 11.74
N LEU A 266 7.01 9.04 12.99
CA LEU A 266 6.36 8.37 14.13
C LEU A 266 4.93 8.90 14.35
N SER A 267 4.72 10.22 14.26
CA SER A 267 3.38 10.82 14.33
C SER A 267 2.48 10.28 13.23
N PHE A 268 2.97 10.24 11.98
CA PHE A 268 2.25 9.67 10.84
C PHE A 268 1.74 8.25 11.12
N PHE A 269 2.58 7.36 11.66
CA PHE A 269 2.15 5.99 11.98
C PHE A 269 1.15 5.93 13.12
N LYS A 270 1.36 6.72 14.18
CA LYS A 270 0.42 6.80 15.31
C LYS A 270 -0.95 7.28 14.83
N ASP A 271 -0.99 8.32 14.00
CA ASP A 271 -2.22 8.88 13.43
C ASP A 271 -2.97 7.85 12.59
N ILE A 272 -2.28 7.06 11.76
CA ILE A 272 -2.90 5.98 10.98
C ILE A 272 -3.48 4.89 11.89
N ILE A 273 -2.74 4.48 12.93
CA ILE A 273 -3.22 3.48 13.89
C ILE A 273 -4.48 3.98 14.62
N ILE A 274 -4.43 5.22 15.10
CA ILE A 274 -5.54 5.90 15.76
C ILE A 274 -6.74 5.91 14.83
N GLN A 275 -6.63 6.55 13.66
CA GLN A 275 -7.72 6.67 12.70
C GLN A 275 -8.34 5.30 12.38
N ARG A 276 -7.52 4.27 12.17
CA ARG A 276 -8.01 2.94 11.81
C ARG A 276 -8.77 2.25 12.94
N LEU A 277 -8.26 2.32 14.17
CA LEU A 277 -8.95 1.77 15.35
C LEU A 277 -10.25 2.54 15.62
N PHE A 278 -10.25 3.86 15.45
CA PHE A 278 -11.45 4.69 15.64
C PHE A 278 -12.53 4.44 14.61
N SER A 279 -12.20 4.37 13.33
CA SER A 279 -13.21 4.08 12.29
C SER A 279 -13.89 2.74 12.55
N GLN A 280 -13.13 1.71 12.96
CA GLN A 280 -13.71 0.40 13.33
C GLN A 280 -14.63 0.47 14.54
N GLN A 281 -14.24 1.25 15.55
CA GLN A 281 -15.08 1.46 16.73
C GLN A 281 -16.33 2.25 16.39
N ILE A 282 -16.28 3.24 15.50
CA ILE A 282 -17.45 4.02 15.09
C ILE A 282 -18.38 3.20 14.20
N ASP A 283 -17.87 2.33 13.34
CA ASP A 283 -18.72 1.38 12.61
C ASP A 283 -19.41 0.40 13.56
N THR A 284 -18.75 0.05 14.67
CA THR A 284 -19.31 -0.83 15.71
C THR A 284 -20.28 -0.08 16.63
N LEU A 285 -19.96 1.17 16.97
CA LEU A 285 -20.77 2.05 17.78
C LEU A 285 -21.99 2.51 16.98
N SER A 286 -21.89 2.97 15.74
CA SER A 286 -23.06 3.29 14.90
C SER A 286 -24.06 2.14 14.76
N LYS A 287 -23.60 0.89 14.85
CA LYS A 287 -24.46 -0.31 14.92
C LYS A 287 -25.04 -0.58 16.31
N ASN A 288 -24.44 -0.04 17.38
CA ASN A 288 -24.77 -0.26 18.79
C ASN A 288 -25.06 1.04 19.58
N ILE A 289 -25.22 2.19 18.92
CA ILE A 289 -25.46 3.50 19.52
C ILE A 289 -26.91 3.50 19.95
N LEU A 290 -27.10 2.95 21.14
CA LEU A 290 -28.18 3.33 22.01
C LEU A 290 -27.71 3.64 23.43
N ASN A 291 -26.45 3.39 23.85
CA ASN A 291 -26.22 3.41 25.32
C ASN A 291 -24.84 3.61 25.97
N LYS A 292 -23.80 4.29 25.43
CA LYS A 292 -22.55 4.50 26.23
C LYS A 292 -21.87 5.87 26.08
N LYS A 293 -22.10 6.76 27.05
CA LYS A 293 -21.46 8.07 27.26
C LYS A 293 -20.00 7.94 27.72
N ASP A 294 -19.67 6.88 28.46
CA ASP A 294 -18.37 6.71 29.13
C ASP A 294 -17.20 6.48 28.16
N CYS A 295 -17.48 5.91 26.99
CA CYS A 295 -16.45 5.67 25.98
C CYS A 295 -15.91 6.99 25.39
N ILE A 296 -16.77 8.01 25.22
CA ILE A 296 -16.36 9.30 24.64
C ILE A 296 -15.42 10.06 25.59
N ASP A 297 -15.65 9.97 26.91
CA ASP A 297 -14.85 10.69 27.90
C ASP A 297 -13.46 10.07 28.07
N GLU A 298 -13.33 8.74 27.98
CA GLU A 298 -12.02 8.08 27.98
C GLU A 298 -11.22 8.43 26.71
N LEU A 299 -11.89 8.57 25.56
CA LEU A 299 -11.27 9.00 24.32
C LEU A 299 -10.80 10.46 24.35
N CYS A 300 -11.56 11.37 24.98
CA CYS A 300 -11.12 12.75 25.15
C CYS A 300 -9.82 12.87 25.97
N ARG A 301 -9.53 11.92 26.87
CA ARG A 301 -8.31 11.95 27.70
C ARG A 301 -7.06 11.51 26.95
N TYR A 302 -7.16 10.68 25.91
CA TYR A 302 -5.98 10.15 25.19
C TYR A 302 -5.45 11.04 24.07
N PHE A 303 -6.24 11.98 23.55
CA PHE A 303 -5.94 12.67 22.28
C PHE A 303 -5.92 14.19 22.37
N THR A 304 -5.51 14.75 23.51
CA THR A 304 -5.49 16.19 23.75
C THR A 304 -4.53 16.98 22.83
N SER A 305 -3.74 16.34 21.97
CA SER A 305 -2.70 17.00 21.16
C SER A 305 -2.89 16.93 19.64
N SER A 306 -3.91 16.26 19.11
CA SER A 306 -4.16 16.23 17.66
C SER A 306 -5.33 17.13 17.30
N GLU A 307 -5.07 18.24 16.63
CA GLU A 307 -6.10 19.21 16.20
C GLU A 307 -7.19 18.56 15.33
N ASN A 308 -6.79 17.64 14.44
CA ASN A 308 -7.71 16.85 13.62
C ASN A 308 -8.63 15.95 14.47
N PHE A 309 -8.11 15.37 15.54
CA PHE A 309 -8.93 14.57 16.46
C PHE A 309 -9.84 15.45 17.33
N CYS A 310 -9.35 16.60 17.80
CA CYS A 310 -10.18 17.58 18.50
C CYS A 310 -11.36 18.03 17.63
N ASN A 311 -11.12 18.32 16.35
CA ASN A 311 -12.18 18.65 15.39
C ASN A 311 -13.17 17.50 15.19
N PHE A 312 -12.67 16.26 15.09
CA PHE A 312 -13.51 15.08 15.00
C PHE A 312 -14.43 14.87 16.22
N ILE A 313 -13.87 14.99 17.43
CA ILE A 313 -14.64 14.89 18.68
C ILE A 313 -15.68 16.00 18.78
N ARG A 314 -15.35 17.22 18.35
CA ARG A 314 -16.33 18.32 18.28
C ARG A 314 -17.50 17.96 17.35
N THR A 315 -17.23 17.38 16.19
CA THR A 315 -18.26 16.92 15.25
C THR A 315 -19.15 15.84 15.86
N ILE A 316 -18.57 14.82 16.52
CA ILE A 316 -19.34 13.77 17.19
C ILE A 316 -20.22 14.36 18.31
N LYS A 317 -19.66 15.24 19.15
CA LYS A 317 -20.41 15.90 20.23
C LYS A 317 -21.57 16.74 19.69
N ALA A 318 -21.36 17.47 18.60
CA ALA A 318 -22.39 18.27 17.96
C ALA A 318 -23.54 17.39 17.45
N GLU A 319 -23.24 16.26 16.81
CA GLU A 319 -24.26 15.37 16.27
C GLU A 319 -25.07 14.64 17.36
N LEU A 320 -24.40 14.20 18.43
CA LEU A 320 -25.08 13.63 19.61
C LEU A 320 -26.01 14.65 20.30
N ASN A 321 -25.62 15.92 20.34
CA ASN A 321 -26.47 16.97 20.92
C ASN A 321 -27.71 17.25 20.07
N LYS A 322 -27.60 17.24 18.73
CA LYS A 322 -28.76 17.37 17.83
C LYS A 322 -29.78 16.24 18.01
N GLN A 323 -29.32 15.04 18.33
CA GLN A 323 -30.20 13.89 18.57
C GLN A 323 -30.94 13.99 19.90
N LYS A 324 -30.35 14.62 20.93
CA LYS A 324 -31.01 14.85 22.23
C LYS A 324 -32.05 15.96 22.21
N SER A 325 -31.98 16.86 21.23
CA SER A 325 -32.94 17.94 21.03
C SER A 325 -34.16 17.53 20.18
N LYS A 326 -34.24 16.27 19.75
CA LYS A 326 -35.38 15.67 19.06
C LYS A 326 -36.09 14.70 19.98
#